data_AF-W2Y0G2-F1
#
_entry.id   AF-W2Y0G2-F1
#
_cell.length_a   1.000
_cell.length_b   1.000
_cell.length_c   1.000
_cell.angle_alpha   90.00
_cell.angle_beta   90.00
_cell.angle_gamma   90.00
#
_symmetry.space_group_name_H-M   'P 1'
#
loop_
_entity.id
_entity.type
_entity.pdbx_description
1 polymer ?
#
loop_
_entity_poly.entity_id
_entity_poly.type
_entity_poly.pdbx_seq_one_letter_code
_entity_poly.pdbx_strand_id
1 'polypeptide(L)'
;MGEGEHCIDVSTAIMEEVDRLANETTMTQKEIWLSIVNKFYMLDGPPVRGVSKGAVENRVQNARGKRKDGGPTRIIEKPPLSK
;
A
#
# COMPACT_ATOMS: atom_id res chain seq x y z
N MET A 1 -25.25 -0.43 26.97
CA MET A 1 -23.79 -0.43 27.19
C MET A 1 -23.32 -1.78 26.66
N GLY A 2 -22.79 -1.95 25.45
CA GLY A 2 -21.86 -1.13 24.69
C GLY A 2 -20.67 -2.04 24.32
N GLU A 3 -20.95 -3.23 23.79
CA GLU A 3 -19.91 -4.09 23.19
C GLU A 3 -19.64 -3.52 21.80
N GLY A 4 -18.90 -2.42 21.76
CA GLY A 4 -18.45 -1.84 20.50
C GLY A 4 -17.68 -2.92 19.75
N GLU A 5 -18.11 -3.22 18.52
CA GLU A 5 -17.40 -4.10 17.58
C GLU A 5 -15.90 -3.80 17.67
N HIS A 6 -15.16 -4.72 18.30
CA HIS A 6 -13.77 -4.50 18.66
C HIS A 6 -12.94 -4.68 17.39
N CYS A 7 -12.91 -3.64 16.57
CA CYS A 7 -12.24 -3.64 15.29
C CYS A 7 -10.72 -3.61 15.52
N ILE A 8 -10.00 -4.61 15.01
CA ILE A 8 -8.55 -4.69 15.19
C ILE A 8 -7.89 -3.78 14.15
N ASP A 9 -7.12 -2.79 14.61
CA ASP A 9 -6.34 -1.93 13.71
C ASP A 9 -5.03 -2.62 13.31
N VAL A 10 -4.94 -3.00 12.04
CA VAL A 10 -3.76 -3.65 11.45
C VAL A 10 -3.00 -2.72 10.51
N SER A 11 -3.32 -1.42 10.48
CA SER A 11 -2.76 -0.46 9.53
C SER A 11 -1.22 -0.38 9.59
N THR A 12 -0.66 -0.39 10.81
CA THR A 12 0.81 -0.37 11.01
C THR A 12 1.46 -1.64 10.47
N ALA A 13 0.91 -2.80 10.83
CA ALA A 13 1.42 -4.09 10.36
C ALA A 13 1.33 -4.25 8.84
N ILE A 14 0.27 -3.72 8.22
CA ILE A 14 0.15 -3.69 6.76
C ILE A 14 1.25 -2.82 6.15
N MET A 15 1.50 -1.62 6.68
CA MET A 15 2.51 -0.72 6.12
C MET A 15 3.92 -1.30 6.22
N GLU A 16 4.27 -1.94 7.35
CA GLU A 16 5.54 -2.64 7.53
C GLU A 16 5.69 -3.80 6.53
N GLU A 17 4.64 -4.61 6.35
CA GLU A 17 4.65 -5.71 5.39
C GLU A 17 4.80 -5.21 3.95
N VAL A 18 4.13 -4.11 3.60
CA VAL A 18 4.23 -3.48 2.28
C VAL A 18 5.66 -3.00 2.03
N ASP A 19 6.29 -2.35 3.00
CA ASP A 19 7.68 -1.89 2.89
C ASP A 19 8.65 -3.05 2.73
N ARG A 20 8.44 -4.13 3.50
CA ARG A 20 9.22 -5.36 3.39
C ARG A 20 9.10 -5.96 1.99
N LEU A 21 7.87 -6.22 1.52
CA LEU A 21 7.61 -6.79 0.20
C LEU A 21 8.13 -5.89 -0.92
N ALA A 22 7.98 -4.57 -0.80
CA ALA A 22 8.45 -3.63 -1.79
C ALA A 22 9.99 -3.62 -1.93
N ASN A 23 10.72 -3.90 -0.84
CA ASN A 23 12.18 -3.88 -0.78
C ASN A 23 12.84 -5.24 -1.05
N GLU A 24 12.20 -6.33 -0.62
CA GLU A 24 12.76 -7.69 -0.65
C GLU A 24 12.30 -8.49 -1.88
N THR A 25 11.22 -8.05 -2.55
CA THR A 25 10.65 -8.78 -3.69
C THR A 25 10.52 -7.91 -4.94
N THR A 26 10.46 -8.56 -6.11
CA THR A 26 10.15 -7.93 -7.41
C THR A 26 8.65 -7.88 -7.71
N MET A 27 7.79 -8.28 -6.76
CA MET A 27 6.33 -8.35 -6.93
C MET A 27 5.77 -7.00 -7.35
N THR A 28 4.82 -6.97 -8.27
CA THR A 28 4.12 -5.75 -8.68
C THR A 28 3.27 -5.18 -7.52
N GLN A 29 2.87 -3.91 -7.64
CA GLN A 29 1.97 -3.26 -6.67
C GLN A 29 0.67 -4.07 -6.45
N LYS A 30 0.13 -4.63 -7.53
CA LYS A 30 -1.07 -5.48 -7.52
C LYS A 30 -0.83 -6.78 -6.75
N GLU A 31 0.30 -7.44 -6.97
CA GLU A 31 0.66 -8.69 -6.27
C GLU A 31 0.91 -8.46 -4.78
N ILE A 32 1.56 -7.35 -4.42
CA ILE A 32 1.73 -6.94 -3.02
C ILE A 32 0.37 -6.71 -2.37
N TRP A 33 -0.54 -5.97 -3.03
CA TRP A 33 -1.90 -5.77 -2.52
C TRP A 33 -2.64 -7.09 -2.30
N LEU A 34 -2.58 -8.03 -3.25
CA LEU A 34 -3.21 -9.34 -3.09
C LEU A 34 -2.63 -10.12 -1.91
N SER A 35 -1.31 -10.05 -1.70
CA SER A 35 -0.65 -10.65 -0.54
C SER A 35 -1.15 -10.05 0.78
N ILE A 36 -1.29 -8.72 0.85
CA ILE A 36 -1.86 -8.02 2.01
C ILE A 36 -3.31 -8.43 2.26
N VAL A 37 -4.15 -8.49 1.22
CA VAL A 37 -5.55 -8.93 1.34
C VAL A 37 -5.62 -10.34 1.91
N ASN A 38 -4.85 -11.27 1.37
CA ASN A 38 -4.83 -12.65 1.83
C ASN A 38 -4.34 -12.78 3.28
N LYS A 39 -3.33 -12.00 3.67
CA LYS A 39 -2.71 -12.08 4.99
C LYS A 39 -3.50 -11.38 6.09
N PHE A 40 -4.12 -10.23 5.80
CA PHE A 40 -4.72 -9.37 6.83
C PHE A 40 -6.25 -9.28 6.75
N TYR A 41 -6.85 -9.40 5.55
CA TYR A 41 -8.28 -9.17 5.35
C TYR A 41 -9.09 -10.44 5.11
N MET A 42 -8.44 -11.56 4.78
CA MET A 42 -9.08 -12.88 4.62
C MET A 42 -8.92 -13.76 5.86
N LEU A 43 -8.57 -13.18 7.02
CA LEU A 43 -8.50 -13.91 8.28
C LEU A 43 -9.92 -14.15 8.81
N ASP A 44 -10.24 -15.40 9.16
CA ASP A 44 -11.41 -15.70 9.98
C ASP A 44 -11.18 -15.11 11.38
N GLY A 45 -11.87 -14.02 11.69
CA GLY A 45 -11.67 -13.29 12.92
C GLY A 45 -12.50 -12.01 13.03
N PRO A 46 -12.26 -11.21 14.08
CA PRO A 46 -12.93 -9.93 14.26
C PRO A 46 -12.70 -8.99 13.06
N PRO A 47 -13.64 -8.09 12.76
CA PRO A 47 -13.48 -7.13 11.67
C PRO A 47 -12.19 -6.33 11.86
N VAL A 48 -11.41 -6.21 10.80
CA VAL A 48 -10.12 -5.51 10.79
C VAL A 48 -10.24 -4.15 10.11
N ARG A 49 -9.68 -3.12 10.76
CA ARG A 49 -9.46 -1.81 10.15
C ARG A 49 -8.03 -1.77 9.65
N GLY A 50 -7.85 -1.40 8.39
CA GLY A 50 -6.53 -1.29 7.80
C GLY A 50 -6.47 -0.18 6.77
N VAL A 51 -5.61 -0.36 5.78
CA VAL A 51 -5.30 0.66 4.77
C VAL A 51 -5.94 0.33 3.43
N SER A 52 -6.29 1.37 2.67
CA SER A 52 -6.88 1.19 1.35
C SER A 52 -5.84 0.67 0.34
N LYS A 53 -6.34 0.03 -0.74
CA LYS A 53 -5.51 -0.37 -1.87
C LYS A 53 -4.62 0.76 -2.39
N GLY A 54 -5.19 1.95 -2.58
CA GLY A 54 -4.44 3.11 -3.06
C GLY A 54 -3.32 3.55 -2.11
N ALA A 55 -3.52 3.42 -0.79
CA ALA A 55 -2.48 3.70 0.18
C ALA A 55 -1.31 2.70 0.08
N VAL A 56 -1.61 1.41 -0.11
CA VAL A 56 -0.61 0.36 -0.33
C VAL A 56 0.15 0.60 -1.64
N GLU A 57 -0.54 0.83 -2.75
CA GLU A 57 0.08 1.06 -4.05
C GLU A 57 0.99 2.29 -4.04
N ASN A 58 0.53 3.41 -3.45
CA ASN A 58 1.35 4.61 -3.25
C ASN A 58 2.56 4.34 -2.37
N ARG A 59 2.42 3.53 -1.31
CA ARG A 59 3.54 3.18 -0.43
C ARG A 59 4.60 2.37 -1.17
N VAL A 60 4.20 1.36 -1.95
CA VAL A 60 5.12 0.58 -2.80
C VAL A 60 5.84 1.49 -3.80
N GLN A 61 5.12 2.43 -4.44
CA GLN A 61 5.71 3.40 -5.35
C GLN A 61 6.73 4.29 -4.65
N ASN A 62 6.46 4.75 -3.44
CA ASN A 62 7.39 5.55 -2.66
C ASN A 62 8.61 4.75 -2.20
N ALA A 63 8.41 3.55 -1.66
CA ALA A 63 9.48 2.66 -1.21
C ALA A 63 10.46 2.34 -2.36
N ARG A 64 9.93 2.08 -3.56
CA ARG A 64 10.74 1.79 -4.76
C ARG A 64 11.23 3.04 -5.47
N GLY A 65 10.45 4.12 -5.47
CA GLY A 65 10.80 5.41 -6.07
C GLY A 65 11.93 6.10 -5.32
N LYS A 66 12.04 5.92 -4.00
CA LYS A 66 13.18 6.36 -3.20
C LYS A 66 14.48 5.59 -3.51
N ARG A 67 14.42 4.46 -4.23
CA ARG A 67 15.64 3.78 -4.74
C ARG A 67 16.26 4.45 -5.97
N LYS A 68 15.74 5.59 -6.42
CA LYS A 68 16.28 6.29 -7.61
C LYS A 68 17.33 7.34 -7.26
N ASP A 69 18.53 6.85 -6.99
CA ASP A 69 19.79 7.54 -7.33
C ASP A 69 20.04 7.49 -8.87
N GLY A 70 19.00 7.71 -9.69
CA GLY A 70 19.14 7.60 -11.16
C GLY A 70 17.86 7.40 -11.99
N GLY A 71 16.96 8.39 -11.99
CA GLY A 71 16.10 8.74 -13.15
C GLY A 71 14.82 7.93 -13.43
N PRO A 72 13.96 8.36 -14.37
CA PRO A 72 13.46 9.71 -14.59
C PRO A 72 12.18 9.96 -13.76
N THR A 73 12.11 11.16 -13.19
CA THR A 73 10.88 11.78 -12.73
C THR A 73 9.97 11.92 -13.95
N ARG A 74 8.89 11.13 -14.07
CA ARG A 74 7.81 11.48 -14.99
C ARG A 74 7.13 12.71 -14.42
N ILE A 75 7.72 13.87 -14.72
CA ILE A 75 7.00 15.13 -14.72
C ILE A 75 5.86 14.89 -15.70
N ILE A 76 4.64 14.76 -15.18
CA ILE A 76 3.45 14.78 -16.01
C ILE A 76 3.39 16.20 -16.55
N GLU A 77 3.98 16.41 -17.72
CA GLU A 77 3.86 17.64 -18.49
C GLU A 77 2.37 17.74 -18.84
N LYS A 78 1.64 18.59 -18.11
CA LYS A 78 0.28 18.98 -18.52
C LYS A 78 0.44 19.65 -19.89
N PRO A 79 -0.36 19.29 -20.90
CA PRO A 79 -0.27 19.95 -22.20
C PRO A 79 -0.51 21.45 -22.01
N PRO A 80 0.22 22.32 -22.74
CA PRO A 80 -0.01 23.75 -22.65
C PRO A 80 -1.46 24.03 -23.05
N LEU A 81 -2.19 24.74 -22.19
CA LEU A 81 -3.46 25.35 -22.54
C LEU A 81 -3.17 26.37 -23.65
N SER A 82 -3.39 25.95 -24.90
CA SER A 82 -3.40 26.87 -26.03
C SER A 82 -4.46 27.95 -25.80
N LYS A 83 -4.07 29.18 -26.19
CA LYS A 83 -4.78 30.45 -26.00
C LYS A 83 -6.22 30.45 -26.45
#